data_AF-A0A512CWG3-F1
#
_entry.id   AF-A0A512CWG3-F1
#
_cell.length_a   1.000
_cell.length_b   1.000
_cell.length_c   1.000
_cell.angle_alpha   90.00
_cell.angle_beta   90.00
_cell.angle_gamma   90.00
#
_symmetry.space_group_name_H-M   'P 1'
#
loop_
_entity.id
_entity.type
_entity.pdbx_description
1 polymer ?
#
loop_
_entity_poly.entity_id
_entity_poly.type
_entity_poly.pdbx_seq_one_letter_code
_entity_poly.pdbx_strand_id
1 'polypeptide(L)'
;MAVSVLLVVVAVALLGFVVWSRLGRSEGARWWVGDRFQESAILFWLPGIALVLGATAGLRGYDDGAHQGALAFVPLLLVGLVVSLWGGLFLPAPRWYVPRWSREARAPHLQVRIIGDRRRSDRKKRR
;
A
#
# COMPACT_ATOMS: atom_id res chain seq x y z
N MET A 1 -19.75 19.88 -6.84
CA MET A 1 -19.30 19.85 -5.43
C MET A 1 -19.42 18.48 -4.75
N ALA A 2 -20.57 17.80 -4.76
CA ALA A 2 -20.76 16.54 -4.00
C ALA A 2 -19.71 15.45 -4.31
N VAL A 3 -19.34 15.29 -5.59
CA VAL A 3 -18.33 14.32 -6.02
C VAL A 3 -16.93 14.64 -5.46
N SER A 4 -16.50 15.90 -5.48
CA SER A 4 -15.19 16.31 -4.95
C SER A 4 -15.09 16.06 -3.45
N VAL A 5 -16.15 16.36 -2.69
CA VAL A 5 -16.21 16.08 -1.25
C VAL A 5 -16.11 14.57 -0.99
N LEU A 6 -16.86 13.76 -1.74
CA LEU A 6 -16.80 12.30 -1.63
C LEU A 6 -15.38 11.77 -1.90
N LEU A 7 -14.71 12.26 -2.95
CA LEU A 7 -13.34 11.87 -3.28
C LEU A 7 -12.36 12.19 -2.14
N VAL A 8 -12.48 13.36 -1.51
CA VAL A 8 -11.66 13.73 -0.34
C VAL A 8 -11.93 12.81 0.84
N VAL A 9 -13.21 12.56 1.17
CA VAL A 9 -13.59 11.68 2.29
C VAL A 9 -13.02 10.27 2.08
N VAL A 10 -13.14 9.72 0.87
CA VAL A 10 -12.58 8.40 0.53
C VAL A 10 -11.05 8.42 0.61
N ALA A 11 -10.39 9.45 0.08
CA ALA A 11 -8.93 9.59 0.16
C ALA A 11 -8.44 9.61 1.62
N VAL A 12 -9.09 10.40 2.47
CA VAL A 12 -8.74 10.49 3.90
C VAL A 12 -9.00 9.17 4.62
N ALA A 13 -10.13 8.50 4.36
CA ALA A 13 -10.44 7.20 4.93
C ALA A 13 -9.39 6.14 4.54
N LEU A 14 -8.98 6.11 3.27
CA LEU A 14 -7.94 5.22 2.77
C LEU A 14 -6.58 5.51 3.43
N LEU A 15 -6.18 6.78 3.53
CA LEU A 15 -4.93 7.15 4.20
C LEU A 15 -4.95 6.77 5.68
N GLY A 16 -6.06 7.03 6.38
CA GLY A 16 -6.24 6.63 7.78
C GLY A 16 -6.12 5.12 7.95
N PHE A 17 -6.75 4.35 7.07
CA PHE A 17 -6.66 2.89 7.07
C PHE A 17 -5.23 2.40 6.79
N VAL A 18 -4.51 3.00 5.85
CA VAL A 18 -3.11 2.67 5.53
C VAL A 18 -2.20 2.99 6.73
N VAL A 19 -2.37 4.15 7.35
CA VAL A 19 -1.60 4.53 8.54
C VAL A 19 -1.86 3.55 9.68
N TRP A 20 -3.13 3.26 9.98
CA TRP A 20 -3.50 2.28 11.00
C TRP A 20 -2.89 0.89 10.73
N SER A 21 -3.00 0.41 9.49
CA SER A 21 -2.42 -0.88 9.06
C SER A 21 -0.89 -0.89 9.16
N ARG A 22 -0.22 0.24 8.87
CA ARG A 22 1.24 0.36 8.97
C ARG A 22 1.74 0.51 10.40
N LEU A 23 0.92 1.02 11.31
CA LEU A 23 1.26 1.10 12.73
C LEU A 23 1.26 -0.30 13.39
N GLY A 24 0.44 -1.23 12.90
CA GLY A 24 0.46 -2.63 13.35
C GLY A 24 0.17 -2.80 14.84
N ARG A 25 -0.66 -1.94 15.44
CA ARG A 25 -0.95 -1.94 16.89
C ARG A 25 -1.86 -3.09 17.35
N SER A 26 -2.65 -3.66 16.45
CA SER A 26 -3.56 -4.79 16.73
C SER A 26 -3.34 -5.93 15.74
N GLU A 27 -3.81 -7.14 16.06
CA GLU A 27 -3.78 -8.27 15.11
C GLU A 27 -4.48 -7.93 13.80
N GLY A 28 -5.66 -7.29 13.90
CA GLY A 28 -6.41 -6.82 12.74
C GLY A 28 -5.65 -5.81 11.88
N ALA A 29 -4.69 -5.04 12.42
CA ALA A 29 -3.87 -4.12 11.63
C ALA A 29 -2.73 -4.83 10.88
N ARG A 30 -2.37 -6.05 11.30
CA ARG A 30 -1.25 -6.83 10.75
C ARG A 30 -1.69 -7.86 9.71
N TRP A 31 -2.99 -7.94 9.43
CA TRP A 31 -3.63 -8.92 8.55
C TRP A 31 -2.94 -9.08 7.18
N TRP A 32 -2.37 -7.99 6.67
CA TRP A 32 -1.76 -7.90 5.35
C TRP A 32 -0.38 -8.55 5.25
N VAL A 33 0.25 -8.93 6.37
CA VAL A 33 1.61 -9.47 6.38
C VAL A 33 1.59 -10.96 6.01
N GLY A 34 2.44 -11.36 5.04
CA GLY A 34 2.58 -12.76 4.62
C GLY A 34 1.91 -13.08 3.28
N ASP A 35 1.00 -12.23 2.80
CA ASP A 35 0.42 -12.32 1.47
C ASP A 35 0.96 -11.20 0.55
N ARG A 36 1.55 -11.58 -0.59
CA ARG A 36 2.19 -10.62 -1.50
C ARG A 36 1.22 -9.59 -2.06
N PHE A 37 -0.04 -9.97 -2.29
CA PHE A 37 -1.05 -9.08 -2.84
C PHE A 37 -1.48 -8.05 -1.79
N GLN A 38 -1.78 -8.50 -0.58
CA GLN A 38 -2.15 -7.62 0.52
C GLN A 38 -1.01 -6.69 0.93
N GLU A 39 0.24 -7.19 0.93
CA GLU A 39 1.43 -6.36 1.14
C GLU A 39 1.55 -5.27 0.09
N SER A 40 1.41 -5.61 -1.19
CA SER A 40 1.43 -4.63 -2.27
C SER A 40 0.29 -3.62 -2.13
N ALA A 41 -0.89 -4.07 -1.69
CA ALA A 41 -2.05 -3.22 -1.52
C ALA A 41 -1.85 -2.14 -0.44
N ILE A 42 -1.40 -2.54 0.76
CA ILE A 42 -1.19 -1.63 1.90
C ILE A 42 0.04 -0.73 1.68
N LEU A 43 1.08 -1.27 1.03
CA LEU A 43 2.30 -0.51 0.81
C LEU A 43 2.18 0.47 -0.36
N PHE A 44 1.46 0.12 -1.42
CA PHE A 44 1.51 0.88 -2.66
C PHE A 44 0.12 1.22 -3.22
N TRP A 45 -0.78 0.26 -3.45
CA TRP A 45 -2.06 0.59 -4.10
C TRP A 45 -2.92 1.58 -3.33
N LEU A 46 -3.26 1.26 -2.08
CA LEU A 46 -4.16 2.09 -1.30
C LEU A 46 -3.60 3.52 -1.08
N PRO A 47 -2.32 3.71 -0.68
CA PRO A 47 -1.80 5.07 -0.56
C PRO A 47 -1.72 5.78 -1.92
N GLY A 48 -1.35 5.08 -3.01
CA GLY A 48 -1.33 5.69 -4.34
C GLY A 48 -2.72 6.13 -4.82
N ILE A 49 -3.73 5.27 -4.66
CA ILE A 49 -5.13 5.56 -5.00
C ILE A 49 -5.63 6.73 -4.18
N ALA A 50 -5.34 6.76 -2.87
CA ALA A 50 -5.76 7.87 -2.01
C ALA A 50 -5.17 9.21 -2.48
N LEU A 51 -3.90 9.23 -2.90
CA LEU A 51 -3.27 10.42 -3.47
C LEU A 51 -3.93 10.84 -4.80
N VAL A 52 -4.21 9.89 -5.69
CA VAL A 52 -4.90 10.18 -6.96
C VAL A 52 -6.30 10.76 -6.72
N LEU A 53 -7.08 10.18 -5.81
CA LEU A 53 -8.41 10.67 -5.47
C LEU A 53 -8.36 12.07 -4.85
N GLY A 54 -7.46 12.31 -3.90
CA GLY A 54 -7.27 13.61 -3.26
C GLY A 54 -6.81 14.69 -4.25
N ALA A 55 -5.85 14.36 -5.11
CA ALA A 55 -5.37 15.28 -6.15
C ALA A 55 -6.46 15.59 -7.18
N THR A 56 -7.24 14.58 -7.60
CA THR A 56 -8.37 14.76 -8.53
C THR A 56 -9.46 15.66 -7.91
N ALA A 57 -9.74 15.49 -6.63
CA ALA A 57 -10.68 16.35 -5.92
C ALA A 57 -10.19 17.79 -5.81
N GLY A 58 -8.90 17.99 -5.53
CA GLY A 58 -8.25 19.30 -5.50
C GLY A 58 -8.31 19.99 -6.86
N LEU A 59 -7.94 19.30 -7.94
CA LEU A 59 -8.01 19.81 -9.31
C LEU A 59 -9.44 20.24 -9.70
N ARG A 60 -10.45 19.43 -9.38
CA ARG A 60 -11.87 19.75 -9.61
C ARG A 60 -12.42 20.89 -8.75
N GLY A 61 -11.76 21.20 -7.64
CA GLY A 61 -12.15 22.31 -6.77
C GLY A 61 -11.71 23.68 -7.29
N TYR A 62 -10.85 23.71 -8.31
CA TYR A 62 -10.21 24.92 -8.84
C TYR A 62 -10.75 25.35 -10.22
N ASP A 63 -11.90 24.82 -10.67
CA ASP A 63 -12.52 25.15 -11.96
C ASP A 63 -12.91 26.64 -12.11
N ASP A 64 -12.83 27.46 -11.05
CA ASP A 64 -13.24 28.88 -11.02
C ASP A 64 -12.14 29.90 -11.41
N GLY A 65 -11.12 29.50 -12.20
CA GLY A 65 -10.19 30.45 -12.86
C GLY A 65 -8.92 30.85 -12.09
N ALA A 66 -8.68 30.29 -10.90
CA ALA A 66 -7.44 30.50 -10.13
C ALA A 66 -6.39 29.42 -10.44
N HIS A 67 -5.82 29.45 -11.66
CA HIS A 67 -4.99 28.38 -12.22
C HIS A 67 -3.67 28.06 -11.47
N GLN A 68 -3.18 28.94 -10.60
CA GLN A 68 -1.89 28.74 -9.93
C GLN A 68 -1.96 27.70 -8.80
N GLY A 69 -3.09 27.57 -8.09
CA GLY A 69 -3.26 26.60 -7.01
C GLY A 69 -3.46 25.16 -7.50
N ALA A 70 -4.06 24.99 -8.68
CA ALA A 70 -4.32 23.68 -9.29
C ALA A 70 -3.02 22.93 -9.65
N LEU A 71 -1.98 23.65 -10.08
CA LEU A 71 -0.69 23.06 -10.44
C LEU A 71 0.00 22.34 -9.29
N ALA A 72 -0.27 22.74 -8.03
CA ALA A 72 0.28 22.08 -6.85
C ALA A 72 -0.21 20.63 -6.68
N PHE A 73 -1.37 20.27 -7.25
CA PHE A 73 -1.92 18.92 -7.18
C PHE A 73 -1.39 17.98 -8.27
N VAL A 74 -0.78 18.51 -9.33
CA VAL A 74 -0.23 17.70 -10.44
C VAL A 74 0.90 16.79 -9.96
N PRO A 75 1.92 17.26 -9.20
CA PRO A 75 2.93 16.37 -8.62
C PRO A 75 2.30 15.28 -7.73
N LEU A 76 1.28 15.63 -6.94
CA LEU A 76 0.61 14.70 -6.05
C LEU A 76 -0.10 13.57 -6.83
N LEU A 77 -0.76 13.93 -7.94
CA LEU A 77 -1.40 13.00 -8.85
C LEU A 77 -0.38 12.05 -9.49
N LEU A 78 0.74 12.60 -9.99
CA LEU A 78 1.82 11.82 -10.60
C LEU A 78 2.45 10.84 -9.59
N VAL A 79 2.74 11.30 -8.38
CA VAL A 79 3.25 10.44 -7.31
C VAL A 79 2.22 9.34 -6.98
N GLY A 80 0.94 9.69 -6.85
CA GLY A 80 -0.13 8.73 -6.62
C GLY A 80 -0.17 7.64 -7.69
N LEU A 81 -0.11 8.02 -8.98
CA LEU A 81 -0.09 7.10 -10.11
C LEU A 81 1.14 6.18 -10.10
N VAL A 82 2.34 6.74 -9.91
CA VAL A 82 3.58 5.96 -9.85
C VAL A 82 3.53 4.96 -8.71
N VAL A 83 3.07 5.39 -7.53
CA VAL A 83 2.94 4.52 -6.35
C VAL A 83 1.90 3.42 -6.59
N SER A 84 0.73 3.74 -7.18
CA SER A 84 -0.26 2.73 -7.55
C SER A 84 0.26 1.74 -8.59
N LEU A 85 0.96 2.20 -9.62
CA LEU A 85 1.55 1.33 -10.65
C LEU A 85 2.62 0.41 -10.06
N TRP A 86 3.46 0.93 -9.15
CA TRP A 86 4.45 0.14 -8.43
C TRP A 86 3.82 -1.04 -7.71
N GLY A 87 2.69 -0.80 -7.05
CA GLY A 87 1.91 -1.86 -6.41
C GLY A 87 1.28 -2.84 -7.42
N GLY A 88 0.83 -2.35 -8.57
CA GLY A 88 0.14 -3.17 -9.58
C GLY A 88 1.08 -4.12 -10.29
N LEU A 89 2.33 -3.70 -10.43
CA LEU A 89 3.42 -4.50 -10.97
C LEU A 89 4.08 -5.42 -9.92
N PHE A 90 3.60 -5.39 -8.67
CA PHE A 90 4.16 -6.15 -7.55
C PHE A 90 5.67 -5.97 -7.39
N LEU A 91 6.16 -4.76 -7.65
CA LEU A 91 7.57 -4.43 -7.53
C LEU A 91 8.01 -4.52 -6.07
N PRO A 92 9.25 -4.94 -5.81
CA PRO A 92 9.74 -5.14 -4.45
C PRO A 92 9.75 -3.81 -3.68
N ALA A 93 9.32 -3.87 -2.42
CA ALA A 93 9.31 -2.71 -1.56
C ALA A 93 10.72 -2.34 -1.08
N PRO A 94 11.10 -1.05 -1.07
CA PRO A 94 12.37 -0.62 -0.50
C PRO A 94 12.50 -0.98 0.99
N ARG A 95 13.71 -1.37 1.41
CA ARG A 95 14.04 -1.70 2.81
C ARG A 95 13.98 -0.53 3.79
N TRP A 96 13.63 0.67 3.39
CA TRP A 96 13.35 1.78 4.32
C TRP A 96 11.85 2.08 4.40
N TYR A 97 11.07 1.57 3.45
CA TYR A 97 9.65 1.87 3.30
C TYR A 97 8.75 0.91 4.07
N VAL A 98 9.18 -0.35 4.19
CA VAL A 98 8.44 -1.38 4.94
C VAL A 98 8.66 -1.19 6.45
N PRO A 99 7.60 -1.18 7.29
CA PRO A 99 7.75 -1.09 8.75
C PRO A 99 8.68 -2.16 9.33
N ARG A 100 9.39 -1.86 10.42
CA ARG A 100 10.32 -2.81 11.05
C ARG A 100 9.57 -4.02 11.65
N TRP A 101 8.47 -3.77 12.35
CA TRP A 101 7.64 -4.83 12.96
C TRP A 101 7.15 -5.87 11.96
N SER A 102 6.83 -5.45 10.72
CA SER A 102 6.32 -6.36 9.69
C SER A 102 7.41 -7.24 9.09
N ARG A 103 8.70 -6.93 9.32
CA ARG A 103 9.82 -7.79 8.91
C ARG A 103 10.05 -8.90 9.92
N GLU A 104 9.96 -8.56 11.20
CA GLU A 104 10.07 -9.52 12.30
C GLU A 104 8.95 -10.56 12.23
N ALA A 105 7.72 -10.11 11.93
CA ALA A 105 6.58 -11.00 11.71
C ALA A 105 6.73 -11.96 10.51
N ARG A 106 7.61 -11.66 9.53
CA ARG A 106 7.90 -12.56 8.39
C ARG A 106 8.90 -13.66 8.73
N ALA A 107 9.77 -13.44 9.71
CA ALA A 107 10.86 -14.37 10.03
C ALA A 107 10.38 -15.79 10.42
N PRO A 108 9.29 -15.97 11.20
CA PRO A 108 8.79 -17.29 11.55
C PRO A 108 8.24 -18.07 10.35
N HIS A 109 7.49 -17.42 9.45
CA HIS A 109 6.84 -18.08 8.31
C HIS A 109 7.84 -18.59 7.25
N LEU A 110 8.95 -17.87 7.08
CA LEU A 110 10.05 -18.32 6.22
C LEU A 110 10.74 -19.57 6.78
N GLN A 111 10.94 -19.66 8.09
CA GLN A 111 11.56 -20.82 8.71
C GLN A 111 10.71 -22.08 8.57
N VAL A 112 9.38 -21.98 8.78
CA VAL A 112 8.47 -23.13 8.60
C VAL A 112 8.49 -23.66 7.17
N ARG A 113 8.53 -22.77 6.16
CA ARG A 113 8.57 -23.17 4.75
C ARG A 113 9.86 -23.91 4.40
N ILE A 114 11.01 -23.41 4.87
CA ILE A 114 12.32 -24.03 4.63
C ILE A 114 12.43 -25.41 5.32
N ILE A 115 11.89 -25.54 6.54
CA ILE A 115 11.87 -26.80 7.28
C ILE A 115 10.96 -27.83 6.60
N GLY A 116 9.78 -27.40 6.13
CA GLY A 116 8.84 -28.25 5.39
C GLY A 116 9.44 -28.78 4.08
N ASP A 117 10.10 -27.92 3.30
CA ASP A 117 10.73 -28.31 2.03
C ASP A 117 11.90 -29.27 2.23
N ARG A 118 12.72 -29.09 3.29
CA ARG A 118 13.78 -30.07 3.63
C ARG A 118 13.21 -31.45 3.95
N ARG A 119 12.17 -31.54 4.78
CA ARG A 119 11.53 -32.84 5.09
C ARG A 119 10.97 -33.53 3.86
N ARG A 120 10.43 -32.77 2.91
CA ARG A 120 9.85 -33.31 1.68
C ARG A 120 10.93 -33.85 0.73
N SER A 121 12.08 -33.17 0.66
CA SER A 121 13.26 -33.60 -0.09
C SER A 121 13.83 -34.92 0.43
N ASP A 122 14.02 -35.05 1.76
CA ASP A 122 14.57 -36.26 2.38
C ASP A 122 13.66 -37.48 2.19
N ARG A 123 12.34 -37.28 2.19
CA ARG A 123 11.37 -38.37 1.96
C ARG A 123 11.39 -38.89 0.52
N LYS A 124 11.74 -38.03 -0.44
CA LYS A 124 11.85 -38.39 -1.87
C LYS A 124 13.15 -39.15 -2.18
N LYS A 125 14.18 -38.98 -1.35
CA LYS A 125 15.49 -39.63 -1.49
C LYS A 125 15.55 -41.05 -0.88
N ARG A 126 14.53 -41.43 -0.10
CA ARG A 126 14.40 -42.75 0.56
C ARG A 126 13.46 -43.73 -0.18
N ARG A 127 12.88 -43.31 -1.30
CA ARG A 127 12.16 -44.18 -2.25
C ARG A 127 13.00 -44.32 -3.50
#